data_AF-A0A8D0RRC3-F1
#
_entry.id   AF-A0A8D0RRC3-F1
#
_cell.length_a   1.000
_cell.length_b   1.000
_cell.length_c   1.000
_cell.angle_alpha   90.00
_cell.angle_beta   90.00
_cell.angle_gamma   90.00
#
_symmetry.space_group_name_H-M   'P 1'
#
loop_
_entity.id
_entity.type
_entity.pdbx_description
1 polymer ?
#
loop_
_entity_poly.entity_id
_entity_poly.type
_entity_poly.pdbx_seq_one_letter_code
_entity_poly.pdbx_strand_id
1 'polypeptide(L)'
;MVSVSPYACSSHLYIFADELYLGSSCPATRIQTYAYDFIYPVHACGIRTKVISEDTLLFQTEIYFNPRNMHCDHEKIPLECCAS
;
A
#
# COMPACT_ATOMS: atom_id res chain seq x y z
N MET A 1 -0.50 6.74 -6.95
CA MET A 1 -1.16 6.94 -5.64
C MET A 1 -1.79 5.63 -5.24
N VAL A 2 -1.61 5.21 -4.00
CA VAL A 2 -2.33 4.06 -3.42
C VAL A 2 -3.27 4.58 -2.36
N SER A 3 -4.53 4.15 -2.38
CA SER A 3 -5.54 4.51 -1.38
C SER A 3 -6.10 3.24 -0.77
N VAL A 4 -6.06 3.14 0.56
CA VAL A 4 -6.51 1.96 1.30
C VAL A 4 -7.70 2.34 2.17
N SER A 5 -8.77 1.55 2.11
CA SER A 5 -9.90 1.68 3.03
C SER A 5 -9.55 1.08 4.39
N PRO A 6 -9.89 1.73 5.52
CA PRO A 6 -9.62 1.19 6.85
C PRO A 6 -10.52 0.00 7.25
N TYR A 7 -11.45 -0.41 6.38
CA TYR A 7 -12.35 -1.53 6.63
C TYR A 7 -11.82 -2.83 6.03
N ALA A 8 -11.38 -3.77 6.88
CA ALA A 8 -11.02 -5.12 6.45
C ALA A 8 -12.27 -5.99 6.23
N CYS A 9 -12.31 -6.71 5.11
CA CYS A 9 -13.52 -7.36 4.58
C CYS A 9 -14.02 -8.58 5.38
N SER A 10 -13.31 -9.03 6.42
CA SER A 10 -13.61 -10.30 7.11
C SER A 10 -13.99 -10.20 8.59
N SER A 11 -13.78 -9.06 9.27
CA SER A 11 -13.81 -9.08 10.75
C SER A 11 -14.32 -7.82 11.46
N HIS A 12 -14.93 -6.85 10.77
CA HIS A 12 -15.39 -5.57 11.36
C HIS A 12 -14.28 -4.79 12.09
N LEU A 13 -13.02 -5.11 11.79
CA LEU A 13 -11.86 -4.47 12.40
C LEU A 13 -11.52 -3.21 11.63
N TYR A 14 -11.39 -2.11 12.38
CA TYR A 14 -10.88 -0.86 11.89
C TYR A 14 -9.35 -0.93 11.91
N ILE A 15 -8.73 -0.89 10.72
CA ILE A 15 -7.28 -0.86 10.59
C ILE A 15 -6.81 0.57 10.86
N PHE A 16 -5.84 0.74 11.76
CA PHE A 16 -5.21 2.04 12.00
C PHE A 16 -4.15 2.35 10.93
N ALA A 17 -3.96 3.63 10.64
CA ALA A 17 -3.02 4.06 9.59
C ALA A 17 -1.56 3.64 9.83
N ASP A 18 -1.15 3.48 11.09
CA ASP A 18 0.21 3.04 11.45
C ASP A 18 0.39 1.51 11.45
N GLU A 19 -0.70 0.76 11.31
CA GLU A 19 -0.65 -0.69 11.04
C GLU A 19 -0.37 -0.97 9.56
N LEU A 20 -0.34 0.07 8.72
CA LEU A 20 -0.11 -0.03 7.29
C LEU A 20 1.16 0.71 6.87
N TYR A 21 1.94 0.07 6.02
CA TYR A 21 3.06 0.73 5.36
C TYR A 21 3.26 0.25 3.92
N LEU A 22 3.75 1.16 3.07
CA LEU A 22 4.07 0.89 1.68
C LEU A 22 5.52 0.46 1.56
N GLY A 23 5.75 -0.67 0.89
CA GLY A 23 7.06 -1.18 0.49
C GLY A 23 8.09 -1.14 1.63
N SER A 24 9.10 -0.28 1.51
CA SER A 24 10.17 -0.09 2.49
C SER A 24 9.74 0.71 3.73
N SER A 25 8.64 0.30 4.38
CA SER A 25 8.14 0.89 5.64
C SER A 25 7.71 2.36 5.56
N CYS A 26 7.22 2.80 4.40
CA CYS A 26 6.71 4.15 4.24
C CYS A 26 5.28 4.31 4.80
N PRO A 27 5.03 5.26 5.73
CA PRO A 27 3.71 5.45 6.34
C PRO A 27 2.71 6.11 5.39
N ALA A 28 1.43 6.14 5.78
CA ALA A 28 0.42 6.90 5.06
C ALA A 28 0.77 8.41 5.04
N THR A 29 0.68 9.03 3.87
CA THR A 29 0.97 10.46 3.67
C THR A 29 -0.22 11.35 3.99
N ARG A 30 -1.44 10.84 3.82
CA ARG A 30 -2.68 11.54 4.17
C ARG A 30 -3.66 10.56 4.78
N ILE A 31 -4.14 10.90 5.98
CA ILE A 31 -5.09 10.09 6.74
C ILE A 31 -6.45 10.77 6.69
N GLN A 32 -7.45 10.09 6.13
CA GLN A 32 -8.83 10.53 6.09
C GLN A 32 -9.72 9.51 6.83
N THR A 33 -10.95 9.90 7.16
CA THR A 33 -11.89 9.07 7.93
C THR A 33 -12.11 7.69 7.31
N TYR A 34 -12.11 7.59 5.98
CA TYR A 34 -12.41 6.36 5.23
C TYR A 34 -11.32 5.97 4.21
N ALA A 35 -10.17 6.64 4.23
CA ALA A 35 -9.11 6.40 3.26
C ALA A 35 -7.74 6.82 3.81
N TYR A 36 -6.75 5.96 3.62
CA TYR A 36 -5.35 6.28 3.86
C TYR A 36 -4.61 6.33 2.53
N ASP A 37 -4.07 7.49 2.20
CA ASP A 37 -3.37 7.70 0.94
C ASP A 37 -1.85 7.62 1.14
N PHE A 38 -1.21 6.82 0.30
CA PHE A 38 0.23 6.71 0.16
C PHE A 38 0.63 7.37 -1.16
N ILE A 39 1.17 8.60 -1.05
CA ILE A 39 1.56 9.44 -2.16
C ILE A 39 3.08 9.61 -2.12
N TYR A 40 3.77 8.73 -2.85
CA TYR A 40 5.23 8.74 -2.94
C TYR A 40 5.69 8.79 -4.40
N PRO A 41 6.87 9.37 -4.67
CA PRO A 41 7.52 9.24 -5.97
C PRO A 41 7.76 7.77 -6.31
N VAL A 42 7.67 7.42 -7.60
CA VAL A 42 7.82 6.03 -8.08
C VAL A 42 9.22 5.42 -7.88
N HIS A 43 10.21 6.23 -7.51
CA HIS A 43 11.56 5.79 -7.18
C HIS A 43 11.80 5.69 -5.66
N ALA A 44 10.78 5.97 -4.84
CA ALA A 44 10.86 5.93 -3.39
C ALA A 44 10.15 4.69 -2.83
N CYS A 45 10.30 4.46 -1.52
CA CYS A 45 9.55 3.45 -0.76
C CYS A 45 9.66 2.01 -1.29
N GLY A 46 10.72 1.68 -2.03
CA GLY A 46 10.90 0.36 -2.61
C GLY A 46 9.98 0.06 -3.80
N ILE A 47 9.36 1.09 -4.40
CA ILE A 47 8.61 0.95 -5.64
C ILE A 47 9.58 0.58 -6.76
N ARG A 48 9.28 -0.51 -7.47
CA ARG A 48 10.09 -1.06 -8.56
C ARG A 48 9.46 -0.69 -9.89
N THR A 49 10.25 -0.12 -10.79
CA THR A 49 9.81 0.17 -12.17
C THR A 49 10.44 -0.83 -13.13
N LYS A 50 9.63 -1.37 -14.05
CA LYS A 50 10.06 -2.23 -15.15
C LYS A 50 9.51 -1.68 -16.46
N VAL A 51 10.34 -1.66 -17.50
CA VAL A 51 9.90 -1.38 -18.87
C VAL A 51 9.34 -2.67 -19.45
N ILE A 52 8.06 -2.68 -19.82
CA ILE A 52 7.40 -3.86 -20.41
C ILE A 52 7.16 -3.73 -21.92
N SER A 53 7.11 -2.50 -22.45
CA SER A 53 7.16 -2.18 -23.88
C SER A 53 7.74 -0.77 -24.08
N GLU A 54 7.92 -0.35 -25.34
CA GLU A 54 8.51 0.96 -25.71
C GLU A 54 7.87 2.13 -24.94
N ASP A 55 6.53 2.13 -24.84
CA ASP A 55 5.80 3.19 -24.13
C ASP A 55 5.15 2.74 -22.81
N THR A 56 5.37 1.50 -22.33
CA THR A 56 4.66 1.02 -21.12
C THR A 56 5.63 0.71 -19.99
N LEU A 57 5.41 1.38 -18.86
CA LEU A 57 6.09 1.15 -17.60
C LEU A 57 5.19 0.40 -16.63
N LEU A 58 5.71 -0.66 -16.02
CA LEU A 58 5.10 -1.39 -14.92
C LEU A 58 5.74 -0.96 -13.59
N PHE A 59 4.93 -0.44 -12.69
CA PHE A 59 5.29 -0.15 -11.31
C PHE A 59 4.79 -1.28 -10.40
N GLN A 60 5.67 -1.77 -9.53
CA GLN A 60 5.36 -2.82 -8.58
C GLN A 60 5.78 -2.38 -7.17
N THR A 61 4.89 -2.57 -6.21
CA THR A 61 5.13 -2.30 -4.79
C THR A 61 4.19 -3.17 -3.97
N GLU A 62 4.29 -3.10 -2.66
CA GLU A 62 3.43 -3.87 -1.76
C GLU A 62 2.91 -3.00 -0.62
N ILE A 63 1.70 -3.29 -0.15
CA ILE A 63 1.20 -2.81 1.15
C ILE A 63 1.40 -3.92 2.16
N TYR A 64 1.93 -3.54 3.32
CA TYR A 64 2.07 -4.44 4.46
C TYR A 64 1.08 -4.02 5.53
N PHE A 65 0.35 -5.01 6.04
CA PHE A 65 -0.48 -4.90 7.22
C PHE A 65 0.21 -5.58 8.38
N ASN A 66 0.50 -4.80 9.41
CA ASN A 66 1.13 -5.23 10.65
C ASN A 66 0.19 -4.90 11.82
N PRO A 67 -0.71 -5.83 12.19
CA PRO A 67 -1.69 -5.58 13.22
C PRO A 67 -1.04 -5.40 14.59
N ARG A 68 -1.53 -4.43 15.37
CA ARG A 68 -1.14 -4.28 16.78
C ARG A 68 -1.67 -5.43 17.65
N ASN A 69 -2.77 -6.03 17.24
CA ASN A 69 -3.43 -7.11 17.96
C ASN A 69 -3.07 -8.47 17.36
N MET A 70 -2.62 -9.41 18.18
CA MET A 70 -2.13 -10.74 17.78
C MET A 70 -3.21 -11.66 17.19
N HIS A 71 -4.46 -11.19 17.09
CA HIS A 71 -5.58 -11.95 16.52
C HIS A 71 -5.69 -11.86 15.00
N CYS A 72 -4.90 -10.98 14.35
CA CYS A 72 -4.82 -10.88 12.90
C CYS A 72 -3.42 -11.29 12.45
N ASP A 73 -3.37 -11.97 11.31
CA ASP A 73 -2.10 -12.30 10.68
C ASP A 73 -1.51 -11.09 9.98
N HIS A 74 -0.18 -11.06 9.89
CA HIS A 74 0.50 -10.09 9.05
C HIS A 74 0.19 -10.40 7.58
N GLU A 75 -0.25 -9.40 6.84
CA GLU A 75 -0.57 -9.56 5.42
C GLU A 75 0.36 -8.71 4.55
N LYS A 76 0.72 -9.29 3.40
CA LYS A 76 1.46 -8.60 2.35
C LYS A 76 0.59 -8.61 1.09
N ILE A 77 0.21 -7.43 0.65
CA ILE A 77 -0.68 -7.22 -0.49
C ILE A 77 0.14 -6.66 -1.65
N PRO A 78 0.40 -7.46 -2.72
CA PRO A 78 1.12 -6.97 -3.89
C PRO A 78 0.26 -5.99 -4.69
N LEU A 79 0.89 -4.93 -5.17
CA LEU A 79 0.27 -3.89 -5.99
C LEU A 79 1.06 -3.71 -7.29
N GLU A 80 0.31 -3.59 -8.38
CA GLU A 80 0.85 -3.36 -9.71
C GLU A 80 0.09 -2.23 -10.39
N CYS A 81 0.81 -1.40 -11.15
CA CYS A 81 0.23 -0.31 -11.92
C CYS A 81 1.02 -0.15 -13.21
N CYS A 82 0.33 -0.05 -14.34
CA CYS A 82 0.96 0.31 -15.61
C CYS A 82 0.68 1.77 -15.93
N ALA A 83 1.67 2.45 -16.51
CA ALA A 83 1.50 3.75 -17.14
C ALA A 83 2.05 3.70 -18.56
N SER A 84 1.31 4.32 -19.48
CA SER A 84 1.65 4.50 -20.90
C SER A 84 1.41 5.94 -21.31
#